data_AF-A0A9X0CYH1-F1
#
_entry.id   AF-A0A9X0CYH1-F1
#
_cell.length_a   1.000
_cell.length_b   1.000
_cell.length_c   1.000
_cell.angle_alpha   90.00
_cell.angle_beta   90.00
_cell.angle_gamma   90.00
#
_symmetry.space_group_name_H-M   'P 1'
#
loop_
_entity.id
_entity.type
_entity.pdbx_description
1 polymer ?
#
loop_
_entity_poly.entity_id
_entity_poly.type
_entity_poly.pdbx_seq_one_letter_code
_entity_poly.pdbx_strand_id
1 'polypeptide(L)' 'MLAALHFNFNLQREDKVNQDNSVPLKVSYPKFKNGEATVRNRKIEQNFDYVEELFQFYLGLSKQQLEDAIKELRI' A
#
# COMPACT_ATOMS: atom_id res chain seq x y z
N MET A 1 -3.84 -5.79 -11.96
CA MET A 1 -4.28 -4.44 -11.55
C MET A 1 -4.23 -4.25 -10.04
N LEU A 2 -4.92 -5.09 -9.24
CA LEU A 2 -4.94 -4.96 -7.78
C LEU A 2 -3.55 -4.96 -7.11
N ALA A 3 -2.63 -5.83 -7.56
CA ALA A 3 -1.26 -5.86 -7.04
C ALA A 3 -0.52 -4.53 -7.26
N ALA A 4 -0.63 -3.95 -8.46
CA ALA A 4 -0.01 -2.65 -8.76
C ALA A 4 -0.60 -1.53 -7.90
N LEU A 5 -1.91 -1.55 -7.67
CA LEU A 5 -2.59 -0.58 -6.82
C LEU A 5 -2.16 -0.73 -5.35
N HIS A 6 -2.14 -1.96 -4.82
CA HIS A 6 -1.61 -2.26 -3.48
C HIS A 6 -0.17 -1.77 -3.31
N PHE A 7 0.71 -2.08 -4.27
CA PHE A 7 2.10 -1.64 -4.23
C PHE A 7 2.20 -0.12 -4.28
N ASN A 8 1.51 0.55 -5.20
CA ASN A 8 1.54 2.02 -5.32
C ASN A 8 1.10 2.70 -4.02
N PHE A 9 -0.02 2.26 -3.43
CA PHE A 9 -0.50 2.82 -2.16
C PHE A 9 0.44 2.53 -0.98
N ASN A 10 1.17 1.41 -0.99
CA ASN A 10 1.98 0.97 0.14
C ASN A 10 3.50 1.15 -0.05
N LEU A 11 3.96 1.67 -1.19
CA LEU A 11 5.39 1.83 -1.52
C LEU A 11 6.07 2.91 -0.67
N GLN A 12 5.42 4.06 -0.51
CA GLN A 12 5.95 5.23 0.20
C GLN A 12 5.10 5.59 1.42
N ARG A 13 4.90 4.61 2.31
CA ARG A 13 4.17 4.86 3.56
C ARG A 13 4.93 5.86 4.43
N GLU A 14 4.17 6.74 5.07
CA GLU A 14 4.67 7.68 6.06
C GLU A 14 5.17 6.96 7.32
N ASP A 15 6.01 7.65 8.09
CA ASP A 15 6.47 7.17 9.37
C ASP A 15 5.34 7.25 10.40
N LYS A 16 5.23 6.23 11.25
CA LYS A 16 4.35 6.29 12.41
C LYS A 16 4.90 7.34 13.37
N VAL A 17 4.02 8.16 13.94
CA VAL A 17 4.39 9.16 14.95
C VAL A 17 3.71 8.77 16.27
N ASN A 18 4.45 8.82 17.36
CA ASN A 18 3.94 8.59 18.71
C ASN A 18 3.21 9.84 19.24
N GLN A 19 2.52 9.71 20.39
CA GLN A 19 1.79 10.84 21.00
C GLN A 19 2.70 12.02 21.41
N ASP A 20 3.98 11.75 21.65
CA ASP A 20 5.02 12.73 21.98
C ASP A 20 5.72 13.31 20.74
N ASN A 21 5.17 13.11 19.53
CA ASN A 21 5.75 13.45 18.24
C ASN A 21 7.10 12.75 17.92
N SER A 22 7.47 11.70 18.66
CA SER A 22 8.66 10.90 18.33
C SER A 22 8.37 9.87 17.22
N VAL A 23 9.38 9.56 16.40
CA VAL A 23 9.29 8.49 15.39
C VAL A 23 9.86 7.19 15.99
N PRO A 24 9.04 6.13 16.17
CA PRO A 24 9.52 4.87 16.70
C PRO A 24 10.41 4.14 15.70
N LEU A 25 11.49 3.54 16.19
CA LEU A 25 12.46 2.80 15.39
C LEU A 25 12.19 1.30 15.44
N LYS A 26 12.39 0.62 14.31
CA LYS A 26 12.42 -0.84 14.20
C LYS A 26 13.87 -1.28 14.00
N VAL A 27 14.36 -2.04 14.97
CA VAL A 27 15.68 -2.69 14.91
C VAL A 27 15.48 -4.14 14.46
N SER A 28 16.28 -4.58 13.48
CA SER A 28 16.29 -5.95 12.99
C SER A 28 17.71 -6.45 12.89
N TYR A 29 17.93 -7.75 13.12
CA TYR A 29 19.24 -8.39 13.05
C TYR A 29 19.19 -9.50 12.00
N PRO A 30 19.32 -9.17 10.69
CA PRO A 30 19.23 -10.16 9.64
C PRO A 30 20.40 -11.13 9.72
N LYS A 31 20.12 -12.44 9.69
CA LYS A 31 21.17 -13.47 9.79
C LYS A 31 22.23 -13.38 8.70
N PHE A 32 21.84 -12.97 7.48
CA PHE A 32 22.76 -12.77 6.36
C PHE A 32 23.73 -11.59 6.54
N LYS A 33 23.48 -10.71 7.52
CA LYS A 33 24.41 -9.63 7.90
C LYS A 33 25.33 -10.00 9.07
N ASN A 34 25.48 -11.30 9.36
CA ASN A 34 26.39 -11.79 10.41
C ASN A 34 26.15 -11.13 11.79
N GLY A 35 24.90 -10.82 12.13
CA GLY A 35 24.54 -10.17 13.40
C GLY A 35 24.59 -8.64 13.40
N GLU A 36 24.86 -7.99 12.27
CA GLU A 36 24.74 -6.53 12.15
C GLU A 36 23.27 -6.08 12.25
N ALA A 37 23.04 -5.02 13.03
CA ALA A 37 21.72 -4.41 13.16
C ALA A 37 21.36 -3.57 11.92
N THR A 38 20.11 -3.61 11.53
CA THR A 38 19.51 -2.65 10.60
C THR A 38 18.40 -1.91 11.31
N VAL A 39 18.51 -0.59 11.36
CA VAL A 39 17.55 0.32 11.99
C VAL A 39 16.76 1.03 10.90
N ARG A 40 15.44 1.07 11.03
CA ARG A 40 14.54 1.82 10.13
C ARG A 40 13.44 2.49 10.93
N ASN A 41 12.93 3.61 10.44
CA ASN A 41 11.72 4.21 10.99
C ASN A 41 10.54 3.24 10.81
N ARG A 42 9.69 3.13 11.84
CA ARG A 42 8.48 2.31 11.76
C ARG A 42 7.48 3.04 10.87
N LYS A 43 7.08 2.41 9.78
CA LYS A 43 6.02 2.93 8.89
C LYS A 43 4.62 2.69 9.48
N ILE A 44 3.65 3.50 9.08
CA ILE A 44 2.23 3.24 9.31
C ILE A 44 1.84 1.89 8.70
N GLU A 45 0.81 1.22 9.24
CA GLU A 45 0.32 -0.06 8.74
C GLU A 45 -0.16 0.02 7.28
N GLN A 46 -0.26 -1.13 6.62
CA GLN A 46 -0.65 -1.17 5.22
C GLN A 46 -2.14 -0.86 5.07
N ASN A 47 -2.49 -0.12 4.02
CA ASN A 47 -3.88 0.18 3.69
C ASN A 47 -4.44 -0.85 2.69
N PHE A 48 -5.72 -1.18 2.85
CA PHE A 48 -6.50 -2.08 1.99
C PHE A 48 -7.88 -1.54 1.58
N ASP A 49 -8.19 -0.27 1.90
CA ASP A 49 -9.52 0.32 1.71
C ASP A 49 -9.95 0.34 0.24
N TYR A 50 -8.98 0.53 -0.68
CA TYR A 50 -9.21 0.47 -2.12
C TYR A 50 -9.77 -0.89 -2.60
N VAL A 51 -9.63 -1.97 -1.83
CA VAL A 51 -10.20 -3.29 -2.19
C VAL A 51 -11.72 -3.23 -2.16
N GLU A 52 -12.27 -2.63 -1.11
CA GLU A 52 -13.71 -2.48 -0.93
C GLU A 52 -14.29 -1.52 -1.98
N GLU A 53 -13.63 -0.38 -2.20
CA GLU A 53 -14.02 0.59 -3.24
C GLU A 53 -14.04 -0.05 -4.63
N LEU A 54 -13.01 -0.82 -4.99
CA LEU A 54 -12.96 -1.56 -6.26
C LEU A 54 -14.09 -2.58 -6.38
N PHE A 55 -14.42 -3.27 -5.29
CA PHE A 55 -15.48 -4.27 -5.28
C PHE A 55 -16.85 -3.62 -5.49
N GLN A 56 -17.15 -2.55 -4.76
CA GLN A 56 -18.42 -1.81 -4.93
C GLN A 56 -18.52 -1.18 -6.31
N PHE A 57 -17.43 -0.60 -6.82
CA PHE A 57 -17.37 -0.07 -8.18
C PHE A 57 -17.68 -1.14 -9.23
N TYR A 58 -17.10 -2.33 -9.10
CA TYR A 58 -17.38 -3.45 -10.00
C TYR A 58 -18.85 -3.87 -9.97
N LEU A 59 -19.46 -3.97 -8.79
CA LEU A 59 -20.88 -4.33 -8.66
C LEU A 59 -21.83 -3.28 -9.24
N GLY A 60 -21.44 -2.00 -9.21
CA GLY A 60 -22.25 -0.89 -9.74
C GLY A 60 -22.13 -0.68 -11.25
N LEU A 61 -21.18 -1.33 -11.91
CA LEU A 61 -20.92 -1.14 -13.34
C LEU A 61 -21.86 -1.95 -14.23
N SER A 62 -22.45 -1.28 -15.21
CA SER A 62 -23.05 -1.96 -16.36
C SER A 62 -21.98 -2.45 -17.34
N LYS A 63 -22.33 -3.45 -18.15
CA LYS A 63 -21.44 -4.05 -19.16
C LYS A 63 -20.88 -3.00 -20.14
N GLN A 64 -21.70 -2.00 -20.48
CA GLN A 64 -21.33 -0.91 -21.39
C GLN A 64 -20.25 -0.02 -20.77
N GLN A 65 -20.44 0.39 -19.51
CA GLN A 65 -19.49 1.25 -18.80
C GLN A 65 -18.14 0.55 -18.57
N LEU A 66 -18.14 -0.77 -18.42
CA LEU A 66 -16.92 -1.56 -18.32
C LEU A 66 -16.12 -1.52 -19.64
N GLU A 67 -16.80 -1.68 -20.77
CA GLU A 67 -16.17 -1.60 -22.11
C GLU A 67 -15.58 -0.21 -22.38
N ASP A 68 -16.29 0.85 -21.97
CA ASP A 68 -15.84 2.22 -22.13
C ASP A 68 -14.60 2.52 -21.24
N ALA A 69 -14.62 2.10 -19.98
CA ALA A 69 -13.47 2.23 -19.09
C ALA A 69 -12.22 1.47 -19.60
N ILE A 70 -12.41 0.28 -20.20
CA ILE A 70 -11.33 -0.49 -20.83
C ILE A 70 -10.73 0.26 -22.02
N LYS A 71 -11.54 0.98 -22.80
CA LYS A 71 -11.05 1.81 -23.91
C LYS A 71 -10.24 3.00 -23.42
N GLU A 72 -10.68 3.69 -22.37
CA GLU A 72 -9.95 4.82 -21.79
C GLU A 72 -8.59 4.42 -21.20
N LEU A 73 -8.50 3.23 -20.60
CA LEU A 73 -7.24 2.71 -20.04
C LEU A 73 -6.22 2.24 -21.10
N ARG A 74 -6.64 2.10 -22.36
CA ARG A 74 -5.79 1.65 -23.48
C ARG A 74 -5.18 2.79 -24.29
N ILE A 75 -5.39 4.04 -23.85
CA ILE A 75 -4.82 5.26 -24.47
C ILE A 75 -3.33 5.36 -24.15
#